data_AF-A0A956RR69-F1
#
_entry.id   AF-A0A956RR69-F1
#
_cell.length_a   1.000
_cell.length_b   1.000
_cell.length_c   1.000
_cell.angle_alpha   90.00
_cell.angle_beta   90.00
_cell.angle_gamma   90.00
#
_symmetry.space_group_name_H-M   'P 1'
#
loop_
_entity.id
_entity.type
_entity.pdbx_description
1 polymer ?
#
loop_
_entity_poly.entity_id
_entity_poly.type
_entity_poly.pdbx_seq_one_letter_code
_entity_poly.pdbx_strand_id
1 'polypeptide(L)'
;MRTTKSPKKSASPSATNPTRAKKEPRSGNGTADAPGTASVASPSAAAAKKAPTGRKARATKSSAKAPKLLASAMGRADFRTPPLKKPLDPGLTGEPYRATMRNALRDSGLPRRIAHGAVLPALLADGRMGQLREQIDWAIEDRVPAFYMAESFLQSYLFVGFPRVINALAMLHDVSRARRRSLGLAAEALHVQTEIPSFDRILGGPTDFGMGLKGRRIRLAEGPPMHLEAPGEGPGSFERYAREWWRRGAELCQQVYGNQFERLRENLGRIHPELSDWMLFEGYGKVLSRPVLTPRERELWIIPMLMVQDVPEQFYSHLRGARNLEVPASRIQGVVWLGSMIAGPTALSRALDRLEELERRDEERRREFPFG
;
A
#
# COMPACT_ATOMS: atom_id res chain seq x y z
N MET A 1 29.66 -59.56 -51.65
CA MET A 1 30.94 -58.84 -51.48
C MET A 1 30.84 -57.96 -50.24
N ARG A 2 31.73 -58.21 -49.24
CA ARG A 2 32.22 -57.36 -48.11
C ARG A 2 31.20 -56.44 -47.38
N THR A 3 30.73 -56.67 -46.15
CA THR A 3 31.39 -56.57 -44.80
C THR A 3 32.29 -55.32 -44.67
N THR A 4 32.18 -54.41 -43.68
CA THR A 4 32.36 -54.59 -42.22
C THR A 4 32.08 -53.32 -41.38
N LYS A 5 31.53 -53.53 -40.16
CA LYS A 5 31.90 -53.03 -38.80
C LYS A 5 32.01 -51.52 -38.44
N SER A 6 31.33 -51.18 -37.33
CA SER A 6 31.67 -50.12 -36.35
C SER A 6 32.93 -50.43 -35.52
N PRO A 7 33.50 -49.42 -34.83
CA PRO A 7 33.60 -49.44 -33.35
C PRO A 7 33.30 -48.04 -32.72
N LYS A 8 32.51 -47.90 -31.65
CA LYS A 8 32.77 -47.97 -30.18
C LYS A 8 33.82 -46.99 -29.57
N LYS A 9 33.28 -46.11 -28.70
CA LYS A 9 33.75 -45.62 -27.38
C LYS A 9 34.92 -44.62 -27.26
N SER A 10 34.65 -43.51 -26.57
CA SER A 10 35.40 -43.13 -25.35
C SER A 10 34.51 -42.36 -24.38
N ALA A 11 34.58 -42.76 -23.10
CA ALA A 11 33.80 -42.27 -21.98
C ALA A 11 34.52 -41.15 -21.20
N SER A 12 33.76 -40.49 -20.33
CA SER A 12 34.06 -39.42 -19.38
C SER A 12 35.29 -39.64 -18.46
N PRO A 13 35.64 -38.65 -17.61
CA PRO A 13 35.19 -38.84 -16.23
C PRO A 13 34.73 -37.59 -15.47
N SER A 14 33.81 -37.88 -14.55
CA SER A 14 33.40 -37.13 -13.37
C SER A 14 34.46 -37.22 -12.26
N ALA A 15 34.59 -36.20 -11.42
CA ALA A 15 34.95 -36.31 -10.00
C ALA A 15 34.67 -34.95 -9.30
N THR A 16 33.60 -34.80 -8.53
CA THR A 16 33.48 -35.01 -7.07
C THR A 16 34.34 -34.09 -6.19
N ASN A 17 33.62 -33.27 -5.43
CA ASN A 17 33.98 -32.51 -4.22
C ASN A 17 34.52 -33.46 -3.11
N PRO A 18 35.30 -32.98 -2.10
CA PRO A 18 34.63 -32.69 -0.82
C PRO A 18 35.29 -31.64 0.14
N THR A 19 34.41 -30.94 0.87
CA THR A 19 34.41 -30.55 2.31
C THR A 19 35.71 -30.17 3.05
N ARG A 20 35.65 -29.12 3.91
CA ARG A 20 35.51 -29.23 5.39
C ARG A 20 35.58 -27.87 6.12
N ALA A 21 34.70 -27.72 7.11
CA ALA A 21 34.58 -26.63 8.08
C ALA A 21 35.74 -26.54 9.10
N LYS A 22 35.94 -25.36 9.73
CA LYS A 22 36.40 -25.23 11.13
C LYS A 22 36.11 -23.83 11.73
N LYS A 23 35.91 -23.86 13.06
CA LYS A 23 35.43 -22.84 14.01
C LYS A 23 36.43 -21.72 14.34
N GLU A 24 35.85 -20.58 14.77
CA GLU A 24 36.28 -19.51 15.71
C GLU A 24 37.53 -19.71 16.62
N PRO A 25 38.20 -18.61 17.05
CA PRO A 25 37.85 -17.96 18.34
C PRO A 25 37.97 -16.42 18.42
N ARG A 26 37.35 -15.88 19.48
CA ARG A 26 37.39 -14.50 20.01
C ARG A 26 38.72 -14.12 20.69
N SER A 27 39.10 -12.85 20.61
CA SER A 27 39.72 -11.96 21.64
C SER A 27 40.10 -10.64 20.92
N GLY A 28 40.28 -9.46 21.49
CA GLY A 28 40.41 -8.93 22.85
C GLY A 28 40.95 -7.49 22.72
N ASN A 29 40.63 -6.65 23.70
CA ASN A 29 41.00 -5.24 23.85
C ASN A 29 42.51 -4.91 23.73
N GLY A 30 42.79 -3.62 23.50
CA GLY A 30 44.00 -2.90 23.99
C GLY A 30 44.72 -2.15 22.88
N THR A 31 44.63 -0.81 22.78
CA THR A 31 45.57 0.20 23.36
C THR A 31 46.99 0.05 22.80
N ALA A 32 47.70 1.06 22.29
CA ALA A 32 47.80 2.45 22.74
C ALA A 32 48.58 3.32 21.73
N ASP A 33 48.68 4.60 22.08
CA ASP A 33 49.78 5.55 21.83
C ASP A 33 49.67 6.59 20.69
N ALA A 34 49.06 7.71 21.10
CA ALA A 34 49.52 9.08 20.83
C ALA A 34 50.94 9.32 21.40
N PRO A 35 51.63 10.45 21.12
CA PRO A 35 51.41 11.71 21.87
C PRO A 35 51.56 12.96 20.97
N GLY A 36 51.01 14.14 21.27
CA GLY A 36 51.18 15.02 22.42
C GLY A 36 51.14 16.48 21.90
N THR A 37 50.96 17.56 22.66
CA THR A 37 51.06 17.78 24.09
C THR A 37 50.40 19.12 24.48
N ALA A 38 49.74 19.11 25.65
CA ALA A 38 49.76 20.10 26.75
C ALA A 38 49.27 21.56 26.53
N SER A 39 48.70 22.29 27.50
CA SER A 39 48.93 22.31 28.97
C SER A 39 47.79 23.09 29.67
N VAL A 40 47.07 22.54 30.67
CA VAL A 40 47.19 22.68 32.16
C VAL A 40 46.85 24.06 32.77
N ALA A 41 45.81 24.10 33.64
CA ALA A 41 45.87 24.52 35.06
C ALA A 41 44.49 24.49 35.77
N SER A 42 44.46 23.94 37.00
CA SER A 42 43.33 23.77 37.95
C SER A 42 43.36 24.87 39.06
N PRO A 43 42.84 24.69 40.31
CA PRO A 43 41.59 24.11 40.88
C PRO A 43 40.91 25.01 41.97
N SER A 44 39.87 24.50 42.66
CA SER A 44 39.49 24.66 44.10
C SER A 44 38.00 25.04 44.29
N ALA A 45 37.06 24.21 44.80
CA ALA A 45 36.84 23.61 46.14
C ALA A 45 36.26 24.57 47.22
N ALA A 46 35.01 24.30 47.67
CA ALA A 46 34.60 24.07 49.09
C ALA A 46 33.13 24.42 49.44
N ALA A 47 32.41 23.40 49.94
CA ALA A 47 31.51 23.34 51.11
C ALA A 47 30.29 24.30 51.29
N ALA A 48 29.09 23.75 51.56
CA ALA A 48 28.62 23.44 52.93
C ALA A 48 27.08 23.19 53.07
N LYS A 49 26.76 22.12 53.83
CA LYS A 49 25.66 21.89 54.79
C LYS A 49 24.27 21.35 54.35
N LYS A 50 23.81 20.39 55.17
CA LYS A 50 22.67 19.45 55.09
C LYS A 50 21.39 19.98 55.78
N ALA A 51 20.21 19.64 55.21
CA ALA A 51 18.94 19.04 55.74
C ALA A 51 18.45 19.35 57.19
N PRO A 52 17.14 19.22 57.59
CA PRO A 52 16.19 18.19 57.12
C PRO A 52 14.64 18.46 57.18
N THR A 53 13.89 17.42 56.75
CA THR A 53 12.52 16.99 57.14
C THR A 53 11.29 17.40 56.31
N GLY A 54 10.46 16.41 55.96
CA GLY A 54 9.00 16.59 55.91
C GLY A 54 8.17 16.20 54.67
N ARG A 55 8.05 14.89 54.37
CA ARG A 55 6.91 14.17 53.74
C ARG A 55 6.16 14.69 52.47
N LYS A 56 6.27 13.86 51.42
CA LYS A 56 5.27 13.41 50.39
C LYS A 56 4.37 14.44 49.68
N ALA A 57 4.56 14.58 48.37
CA ALA A 57 3.51 14.32 47.35
C ALA A 57 4.11 14.27 45.92
N ARG A 58 3.75 13.21 45.20
CA ARG A 58 3.98 12.98 43.78
C ARG A 58 3.05 13.87 42.96
N ALA A 59 3.57 14.65 42.01
CA ALA A 59 2.81 15.10 40.84
C ALA A 59 3.76 15.59 39.74
N THR A 60 3.99 14.72 38.75
CA THR A 60 4.43 15.13 37.41
C THR A 60 3.26 15.87 36.72
N LYS A 61 3.43 17.15 36.44
CA LYS A 61 2.61 17.93 35.49
C LYS A 61 3.54 18.31 34.33
N SER A 62 3.18 18.33 33.05
CA SER A 62 1.99 17.97 32.29
C SER A 62 2.33 18.43 30.86
N SER A 63 2.55 17.52 29.91
CA SER A 63 2.51 17.85 28.46
C SER A 63 1.17 17.42 27.87
N ALA A 64 0.08 17.71 28.57
CA ALA A 64 -1.28 17.59 28.05
C ALA A 64 -1.73 18.94 27.45
N LYS A 65 -1.43 19.17 26.17
CA LYS A 65 -2.05 20.26 25.38
C LYS A 65 -2.53 19.85 23.99
N ALA A 66 -2.70 18.56 23.73
CA ALA A 66 -3.24 18.05 22.47
C ALA A 66 -4.75 17.67 22.42
N PRO A 67 -5.62 17.76 23.46
CA PRO A 67 -7.01 17.28 23.33
C PRO A 67 -8.09 18.38 23.22
N LYS A 68 -7.77 19.62 22.81
CA LYS A 68 -8.82 20.69 22.72
C LYS A 68 -8.98 21.38 21.36
N LEU A 69 -8.16 21.06 20.35
CA LEU A 69 -8.30 21.66 19.01
C LEU A 69 -9.19 20.85 18.04
N LEU A 70 -9.38 19.55 18.27
CA LEU A 70 -10.19 18.71 17.37
C LEU A 70 -11.71 18.91 17.45
N ALA A 71 -12.23 19.51 18.52
CA ALA A 71 -13.68 19.58 18.74
C ALA A 71 -14.37 20.74 18.02
N SER A 72 -13.61 21.71 17.48
CA SER A 72 -14.16 22.96 16.97
C SER A 72 -14.27 23.03 15.44
N ALA A 73 -13.61 22.15 14.67
CA ALA A 73 -13.57 22.21 13.21
C ALA A 73 -14.49 21.20 12.49
N MET A 74 -15.08 20.23 13.19
CA MET A 74 -15.65 19.05 12.51
C MET A 74 -17.08 18.78 12.97
N GLY A 75 -18.04 19.11 12.09
CA GLY A 75 -19.41 18.65 12.21
C GLY A 75 -19.51 17.13 12.13
N ARG A 76 -19.45 16.48 13.30
CA ARG A 76 -19.94 15.13 13.61
C ARG A 76 -19.42 13.98 12.72
N ALA A 77 -18.15 13.62 12.90
CA ALA A 77 -17.73 12.22 12.97
C ALA A 77 -16.85 12.10 14.20
N ASP A 78 -17.40 11.49 15.22
CA ASP A 78 -16.84 11.60 16.54
C ASP A 78 -15.75 10.55 16.75
N PHE A 79 -14.51 10.89 16.39
CA PHE A 79 -13.30 10.15 16.75
C PHE A 79 -12.99 10.16 18.27
N ARG A 80 -13.99 10.38 19.14
CA ARG A 80 -13.85 10.68 20.59
C ARG A 80 -13.09 9.63 21.39
N THR A 81 -12.92 8.42 20.86
CA THR A 81 -11.94 7.48 21.40
C THR A 81 -10.71 7.53 20.51
N PRO A 82 -9.53 7.93 21.01
CA PRO A 82 -8.29 7.83 20.25
C PRO A 82 -8.12 6.39 19.74
N PRO A 83 -7.48 6.16 18.57
CA PRO A 83 -7.07 4.82 18.20
C PRO A 83 -6.18 4.27 19.32
N LEU A 84 -6.03 2.94 19.35
CA LEU A 84 -5.21 2.22 20.32
C LEU A 84 -3.98 3.05 20.73
N LYS A 85 -3.67 3.07 22.04
CA LYS A 85 -2.49 3.79 22.58
C LYS A 85 -1.18 3.44 21.85
N LYS A 86 -1.15 2.30 21.17
CA LYS A 86 -0.08 1.81 20.31
C LYS A 86 -0.69 1.27 19.02
N PRO A 87 0.04 1.25 17.90
CA PRO A 87 -0.40 0.53 16.70
C PRO A 87 -0.73 -0.93 17.03
N LEU A 88 -1.55 -1.54 16.19
CA LEU A 88 -1.87 -2.96 16.28
C LEU A 88 -0.58 -3.78 16.34
N ASP A 89 -0.52 -4.79 17.20
CA ASP A 89 0.62 -5.71 17.27
C ASP A 89 0.73 -6.49 15.95
N PRO A 90 1.86 -6.45 15.21
CA PRO A 90 2.04 -7.18 13.96
C PRO A 90 1.86 -8.71 14.08
N GLY A 91 2.07 -9.28 15.26
CA GLY A 91 1.89 -10.71 15.55
C GLY A 91 0.45 -11.12 15.85
N LEU A 92 -0.47 -10.16 16.03
CA LEU A 92 -1.86 -10.44 16.34
C LEU A 92 -2.55 -11.12 15.15
N THR A 93 -3.12 -12.30 15.36
CA THR A 93 -3.78 -13.13 14.34
C THR A 93 -5.08 -13.74 14.88
N GLY A 94 -5.89 -14.38 14.01
CA GLY A 94 -7.13 -15.06 14.38
C GLY A 94 -8.18 -14.17 15.06
N GLU A 95 -8.93 -14.74 16.01
CA GLU A 95 -9.99 -14.03 16.75
C GLU A 95 -9.52 -12.78 17.51
N PRO A 96 -8.35 -12.76 18.19
CA PRO A 96 -7.84 -11.53 18.80
C PRO A 96 -7.68 -10.36 17.82
N TYR A 97 -7.18 -10.64 16.61
CA TYR A 97 -7.12 -9.65 15.53
C TYR A 97 -8.51 -9.18 15.12
N ARG A 98 -9.40 -10.13 14.82
CA ARG A 98 -10.77 -9.84 14.39
C ARG A 98 -11.54 -9.03 15.42
N ALA A 99 -11.46 -9.38 16.70
CA ALA A 99 -12.14 -8.67 17.77
C ALA A 99 -11.70 -7.20 17.84
N THR A 100 -10.40 -6.94 17.72
CA THR A 100 -9.85 -5.57 17.72
C THR A 100 -10.34 -4.79 16.50
N MET A 101 -10.21 -5.37 15.31
CA MET A 101 -10.59 -4.72 14.06
C MET A 101 -12.12 -4.58 13.91
N ARG A 102 -12.93 -5.40 14.57
CA ARG A 102 -14.42 -5.34 14.46
C ARG A 102 -14.97 -4.05 15.02
N ASN A 103 -14.45 -3.63 16.16
CA ASN A 103 -14.79 -2.33 16.73
C ASN A 103 -14.32 -1.22 15.79
N ALA A 104 -13.08 -1.27 15.29
CA ALA A 104 -12.56 -0.25 14.38
C ALA A 104 -13.38 -0.12 13.08
N LEU A 105 -13.75 -1.24 12.45
CA LEU A 105 -14.58 -1.27 11.24
C LEU A 105 -15.99 -0.71 11.52
N ARG A 106 -16.62 -1.09 12.64
CA ARG A 106 -17.93 -0.54 13.05
C ARG A 106 -17.84 0.96 13.29
N ASP A 107 -16.86 1.39 14.08
CA ASP A 107 -16.71 2.77 14.54
C ASP A 107 -16.27 3.70 13.40
N SER A 108 -15.67 3.16 12.33
CA SER A 108 -15.36 3.91 11.10
C SER A 108 -16.60 4.45 10.37
N GLY A 109 -17.79 3.87 10.60
CA GLY A 109 -19.02 4.22 9.89
C GLY A 109 -19.00 3.91 8.38
N LEU A 110 -18.00 3.17 7.91
CA LEU A 110 -17.84 2.82 6.50
C LEU A 110 -18.64 1.56 6.14
N PRO A 111 -19.22 1.47 4.92
CA PRO A 111 -19.70 0.22 4.37
C PRO A 111 -18.58 -0.81 4.32
N ARG A 112 -18.93 -2.08 4.59
CA ARG A 112 -17.96 -3.19 4.70
C ARG A 112 -16.97 -3.24 3.55
N ARG A 113 -17.44 -3.07 2.30
CA ARG A 113 -16.57 -3.06 1.11
C ARG A 113 -15.50 -1.96 1.16
N ILE A 114 -15.88 -0.74 1.56
CA ILE A 114 -14.93 0.38 1.67
C ILE A 114 -13.96 0.14 2.83
N ALA A 115 -14.48 -0.33 3.96
CA ALA A 115 -13.70 -0.55 5.16
C ALA A 115 -12.63 -1.65 4.97
N HIS A 116 -13.03 -2.82 4.43
CA HIS A 116 -12.09 -3.90 4.09
C HIS A 116 -11.08 -3.46 3.03
N GLY A 117 -11.55 -2.80 1.96
CA GLY A 117 -10.66 -2.32 0.91
C GLY A 117 -9.71 -1.21 1.33
N ALA A 118 -9.96 -0.51 2.44
CA ALA A 118 -9.01 0.43 3.05
C ALA A 118 -7.93 -0.28 3.87
N VAL A 119 -8.31 -1.32 4.63
CA VAL A 119 -7.41 -2.07 5.51
C VAL A 119 -6.46 -2.98 4.73
N LEU A 120 -6.95 -3.68 3.70
CA LEU A 120 -6.17 -4.64 2.91
C LEU A 120 -4.89 -4.03 2.28
N PRO A 121 -4.94 -2.95 1.48
CA PRO A 121 -3.74 -2.34 0.90
C PRO A 121 -2.84 -1.71 1.96
N ALA A 122 -3.40 -1.21 3.07
CA ALA A 122 -2.61 -0.68 4.18
C ALA A 122 -1.80 -1.78 4.89
N LEU A 123 -2.38 -2.95 5.16
CA LEU A 123 -1.63 -4.10 5.71
C LEU A 123 -0.57 -4.60 4.73
N LEU A 124 -0.87 -4.58 3.44
CA LEU A 124 0.08 -4.94 2.38
C LEU A 124 1.28 -3.98 2.33
N ALA A 125 1.03 -2.68 2.43
CA ALA A 125 2.08 -1.66 2.44
C ALA A 125 2.89 -1.63 3.74
N ASP A 126 2.30 -1.93 4.88
CA ASP A 126 3.03 -2.07 6.14
C ASP A 126 3.83 -3.39 6.21
N GLY A 127 3.43 -4.42 5.45
CA GLY A 127 4.11 -5.71 5.39
C GLY A 127 3.58 -6.76 6.37
N ARG A 128 2.39 -6.54 6.96
CA ARG A 128 1.79 -7.44 7.96
C ARG A 128 1.05 -8.61 7.32
N MET A 129 1.81 -9.52 6.70
CA MET A 129 1.26 -10.62 5.90
C MET A 129 0.34 -11.57 6.67
N GLY A 130 0.61 -11.81 7.96
CA GLY A 130 -0.26 -12.63 8.82
C GLY A 130 -1.64 -12.00 8.99
N GLN A 131 -1.67 -10.71 9.29
CA GLN A 131 -2.92 -9.94 9.41
C GLN A 131 -3.61 -9.75 8.07
N LEU A 132 -2.87 -9.58 6.99
CA LEU A 132 -3.42 -9.52 5.64
C LEU A 132 -4.19 -10.80 5.31
N ARG A 133 -3.65 -11.97 5.65
CA ARG A 133 -4.33 -13.27 5.47
C ARG A 133 -5.65 -13.31 6.25
N GLU A 134 -5.62 -12.92 7.52
CA GLU A 134 -6.82 -12.88 8.37
C GLU A 134 -7.87 -11.90 7.83
N GLN A 135 -7.44 -10.74 7.37
CA GLN A 135 -8.33 -9.73 6.81
C GLN A 135 -8.95 -10.17 5.48
N ILE A 136 -8.21 -10.85 4.61
CA ILE A 136 -8.75 -11.44 3.38
C ILE A 136 -9.84 -12.46 3.72
N ASP A 137 -9.54 -13.38 4.63
CA ASP A 137 -10.48 -14.42 5.03
C ASP A 137 -11.77 -13.82 5.61
N TRP A 138 -11.63 -12.79 6.43
CA TRP A 138 -12.77 -12.10 7.01
C TRP A 138 -13.54 -11.24 6.00
N ALA A 139 -12.86 -10.59 5.05
CA ALA A 139 -13.52 -9.86 3.97
C ALA A 139 -14.42 -10.81 3.13
N ILE A 140 -13.98 -12.04 2.90
CA ILE A 140 -14.78 -13.08 2.22
C ILE A 140 -16.00 -13.46 3.07
N GLU A 141 -15.83 -13.68 4.38
CA GLU A 141 -16.94 -13.95 5.31
C GLU A 141 -17.96 -12.82 5.36
N ASP A 142 -17.49 -11.58 5.28
CA ASP A 142 -18.29 -10.35 5.16
C ASP A 142 -18.87 -10.13 3.76
N ARG A 143 -18.73 -11.12 2.87
CA ARG A 143 -19.24 -11.14 1.49
C ARG A 143 -18.69 -10.01 0.62
N VAL A 144 -17.46 -9.57 0.86
CA VAL A 144 -16.73 -8.71 -0.09
C VAL A 144 -16.30 -9.58 -1.27
N PRO A 145 -16.72 -9.26 -2.52
CA PRO A 145 -16.28 -10.01 -3.68
C PRO A 145 -14.77 -9.97 -3.88
N ALA A 146 -14.18 -11.13 -4.19
CA ALA A 146 -12.73 -11.24 -4.32
C ALA A 146 -12.13 -10.42 -5.47
N PHE A 147 -12.92 -10.11 -6.52
CA PHE A 147 -12.44 -9.24 -7.60
C PHE A 147 -12.15 -7.81 -7.12
N TYR A 148 -12.89 -7.30 -6.12
CA TYR A 148 -12.57 -6.02 -5.51
C TYR A 148 -11.28 -6.06 -4.68
N MET A 149 -11.05 -7.16 -3.96
CA MET A 149 -9.80 -7.36 -3.22
C MET A 149 -8.61 -7.48 -4.18
N ALA A 150 -8.76 -8.25 -5.26
CA ALA A 150 -7.75 -8.36 -6.30
C ALA A 150 -7.44 -7.02 -6.95
N GLU A 151 -8.45 -6.21 -7.26
CA GLU A 151 -8.25 -4.86 -7.82
C GLU A 151 -7.59 -3.92 -6.80
N SER A 152 -7.88 -4.06 -5.49
CA SER A 152 -7.18 -3.32 -4.42
C SER A 152 -5.69 -3.66 -4.38
N PHE A 153 -5.32 -4.93 -4.56
CA PHE A 153 -3.93 -5.36 -4.62
C PHE A 153 -3.27 -4.95 -5.94
N LEU A 154 -3.99 -5.03 -7.05
CA LEU A 154 -3.49 -4.59 -8.35
C LEU A 154 -3.12 -3.11 -8.30
N GLN A 155 -4.02 -2.21 -7.87
CA GLN A 155 -3.64 -0.79 -7.76
C GLN A 155 -2.46 -0.53 -6.82
N SER A 156 -2.28 -1.38 -5.80
CA SER A 156 -1.21 -1.23 -4.82
C SER A 156 0.18 -1.38 -5.45
N TYR A 157 0.34 -2.03 -6.62
CA TYR A 157 1.67 -2.21 -7.22
C TYR A 157 2.35 -0.86 -7.53
N LEU A 158 1.56 0.17 -7.81
CA LEU A 158 2.04 1.54 -8.05
C LEU A 158 2.76 2.14 -6.83
N PHE A 159 2.56 1.57 -5.65
CA PHE A 159 3.08 2.09 -4.38
C PHE A 159 4.03 1.10 -3.70
N VAL A 160 3.73 -0.19 -3.75
CA VAL A 160 4.49 -1.22 -3.02
C VAL A 160 5.26 -2.19 -3.92
N GLY A 161 5.14 -2.04 -5.24
CA GLY A 161 5.82 -2.86 -6.25
C GLY A 161 5.24 -4.27 -6.44
N PHE A 162 5.69 -4.92 -7.51
CA PHE A 162 5.23 -6.26 -7.91
C PHE A 162 5.39 -7.37 -6.85
N PRO A 163 6.54 -7.51 -6.15
CA PRO A 163 6.76 -8.66 -5.28
C PRO A 163 5.69 -8.81 -4.18
N ARG A 164 5.29 -7.69 -3.57
CA ARG A 164 4.26 -7.67 -2.53
C ARG A 164 2.88 -8.00 -3.11
N VAL A 165 2.55 -7.45 -4.27
CA VAL A 165 1.26 -7.69 -4.93
C VAL A 165 1.11 -9.14 -5.37
N ILE A 166 2.15 -9.76 -5.92
CA ILE A 166 2.16 -11.18 -6.28
C ILE A 166 1.84 -12.05 -5.05
N ASN A 167 2.51 -11.78 -3.92
CA ASN A 167 2.27 -12.50 -2.68
C ASN A 167 0.84 -12.31 -2.17
N ALA A 168 0.29 -11.10 -2.24
CA ALA A 168 -1.08 -10.81 -1.83
C ALA A 168 -2.12 -11.51 -2.72
N LEU A 169 -1.93 -11.51 -4.04
CA LEU A 169 -2.82 -12.18 -4.98
C LEU A 169 -2.77 -13.71 -4.82
N ALA A 170 -1.58 -14.29 -4.62
CA ALA A 170 -1.43 -15.70 -4.30
C ALA A 170 -2.15 -16.06 -2.99
N MET A 171 -1.99 -15.22 -1.96
CA MET A 171 -2.68 -15.39 -0.69
C MET A 171 -4.22 -15.33 -0.84
N LEU A 172 -4.74 -14.36 -1.59
CA LEU A 172 -6.17 -14.24 -1.89
C LEU A 172 -6.71 -15.51 -2.57
N HIS A 173 -5.97 -16.02 -3.56
CA HIS A 173 -6.32 -17.26 -4.24
C HIS A 173 -6.38 -18.45 -3.26
N ASP A 174 -5.37 -18.61 -2.41
CA ASP A 174 -5.28 -19.73 -1.47
C ASP A 174 -6.38 -19.69 -0.40
N VAL A 175 -6.63 -18.52 0.20
CA VAL A 175 -7.67 -18.33 1.21
C VAL A 175 -9.06 -18.60 0.60
N SER A 176 -9.34 -18.04 -0.58
CA SER A 176 -10.61 -18.26 -1.27
C SER A 176 -10.82 -19.73 -1.66
N ARG A 177 -9.75 -20.45 -2.03
CA ARG A 177 -9.80 -21.89 -2.31
C ARG A 177 -10.02 -22.71 -1.04
N ALA A 178 -9.41 -22.34 0.08
CA ALA A 178 -9.64 -23.00 1.36
C ALA A 178 -11.10 -22.86 1.81
N ARG A 179 -11.66 -21.65 1.75
CA ARG A 179 -13.07 -21.38 2.13
C ARG A 179 -14.09 -22.10 1.25
N ARG A 180 -13.89 -22.12 -0.07
CA ARG A 180 -14.76 -22.88 -0.98
C ARG A 180 -14.79 -24.37 -0.63
N ARG A 181 -13.63 -24.95 -0.34
CA ARG A 181 -13.53 -26.35 0.10
C ARG A 181 -14.28 -26.59 1.42
N SER A 182 -14.15 -25.69 2.40
CA SER A 182 -14.87 -25.84 3.68
C SER A 182 -16.39 -25.70 3.54
N LEU A 183 -16.87 -24.99 2.52
CA LEU A 183 -18.31 -24.78 2.25
C LEU A 183 -18.91 -25.82 1.28
N GLY A 184 -18.13 -26.79 0.80
CA GLY A 184 -18.61 -27.79 -0.16
C GLY A 184 -19.00 -27.23 -1.53
N LEU A 185 -18.54 -26.01 -1.88
CA LEU A 185 -18.87 -25.37 -3.16
C LEU A 185 -18.03 -25.97 -4.29
N ALA A 186 -18.68 -26.20 -5.45
CA ALA A 186 -18.00 -26.65 -6.65
C ALA A 186 -16.90 -25.67 -7.09
N ALA A 187 -15.92 -26.16 -7.85
CA ALA A 187 -14.75 -25.40 -8.27
C ALA A 187 -15.07 -24.37 -9.37
N GLU A 188 -15.87 -23.35 -9.06
CA GLU A 188 -15.91 -22.13 -9.88
C GLU A 188 -14.75 -21.27 -9.45
N ALA A 189 -13.69 -21.32 -10.25
CA ALA A 189 -12.38 -20.87 -9.84
C ALA A 189 -12.31 -19.35 -9.71
N LEU A 190 -11.77 -18.89 -8.57
CA LEU A 190 -11.46 -17.50 -8.27
C LEU A 190 -10.40 -16.99 -9.24
N HIS A 191 -10.77 -16.70 -10.48
CA HIS A 191 -9.87 -16.22 -11.51
C HIS A 191 -10.07 -14.75 -11.74
N VAL A 192 -9.04 -13.97 -11.41
CA VAL A 192 -8.91 -12.62 -11.94
C VAL A 192 -8.73 -12.76 -13.45
N GLN A 193 -9.79 -12.61 -14.24
CA GLN A 193 -9.66 -12.51 -15.69
C GLN A 193 -8.92 -11.21 -16.01
N THR A 194 -7.73 -11.33 -16.58
CA THR A 194 -7.07 -10.21 -17.26
C THR A 194 -7.33 -10.38 -18.75
N GLU A 195 -8.29 -9.65 -19.31
CA GLU A 195 -8.48 -9.50 -20.75
C GLU A 195 -7.47 -8.51 -21.36
N ILE A 196 -6.29 -8.34 -20.75
CA ILE A 196 -5.14 -7.90 -21.55
C ILE A 196 -4.86 -9.11 -22.46
N PRO A 197 -5.04 -9.02 -23.79
CA PRO A 197 -4.64 -10.11 -24.67
C PRO A 197 -3.18 -10.45 -24.37
N SER A 198 -2.75 -11.71 -24.50
CA SER A 198 -1.32 -12.01 -24.36
C SER A 198 -0.52 -11.04 -25.23
N PHE A 199 0.69 -10.67 -24.81
CA PHE A 199 1.53 -9.74 -25.58
C PHE A 199 1.62 -10.16 -27.06
N ASP A 200 1.65 -11.46 -27.33
CA ASP A 200 1.57 -12.05 -28.68
C ASP A 200 0.33 -11.63 -29.49
N ARG A 201 -0.84 -11.53 -28.84
CA ARG A 201 -2.06 -11.04 -29.49
C ARG A 201 -2.07 -9.53 -29.67
N ILE A 202 -1.48 -8.77 -28.75
CA ILE A 202 -1.38 -7.31 -28.84
C ILE A 202 -0.43 -6.90 -29.98
N LEU A 203 0.63 -7.67 -30.22
CA LEU A 203 1.64 -7.39 -31.24
C LEU A 203 1.32 -8.01 -32.61
N GLY A 204 0.20 -8.74 -32.74
CA GLY A 204 -0.24 -9.30 -34.02
C GLY A 204 0.57 -10.50 -34.52
N GLY A 205 1.28 -11.21 -33.63
CA GLY A 205 2.11 -12.35 -33.96
C GLY A 205 2.84 -12.92 -32.73
N PRO A 206 3.32 -14.17 -32.76
CA PRO A 206 4.10 -14.74 -31.66
C PRO A 206 5.33 -13.84 -31.40
N THR A 207 5.51 -13.41 -30.15
CA THR A 207 6.79 -12.82 -29.76
C THR A 207 7.86 -13.92 -29.80
N ASP A 208 9.08 -13.60 -30.23
CA ASP A 208 10.23 -14.55 -30.23
C ASP A 208 10.56 -15.06 -28.81
N PHE A 209 9.92 -14.51 -27.77
CA PHE A 209 9.86 -15.04 -26.42
C PHE A 209 8.88 -16.21 -26.33
N GLY A 210 9.15 -17.32 -27.01
CA GLY A 210 8.35 -18.55 -27.09
C GLY A 210 8.02 -19.23 -25.75
N MET A 211 7.36 -18.53 -24.84
CA MET A 211 6.63 -19.07 -23.71
C MET A 211 5.17 -19.09 -24.14
N GLY A 212 4.76 -20.21 -24.72
CA GLY A 212 3.35 -20.57 -24.81
C GLY A 212 2.77 -20.68 -23.41
N LEU A 213 2.44 -19.54 -22.78
CA LEU A 213 1.58 -19.47 -21.63
C LEU A 213 0.21 -19.94 -22.12
N LYS A 214 -0.03 -21.26 -22.03
CA LYS A 214 -1.36 -21.85 -22.15
C LYS A 214 -2.20 -21.33 -20.99
N GLY A 215 -2.61 -20.07 -21.08
CA GLY A 215 -3.56 -19.45 -20.18
C GLY A 215 -4.86 -20.21 -20.33
N ARG A 216 -5.16 -21.11 -19.39
CA ARG A 216 -6.49 -21.69 -19.26
C ARG A 216 -7.46 -20.52 -19.14
N ARG A 217 -8.30 -20.31 -20.16
CA ARG A 217 -9.45 -19.40 -20.08
C ARG A 217 -10.37 -19.97 -19.03
N ILE A 218 -10.56 -19.25 -17.94
CA ILE A 218 -11.47 -19.65 -16.87
C ILE A 218 -12.38 -18.45 -16.59
N ARG A 219 -13.68 -18.65 -16.77
CA ARG A 219 -14.71 -17.62 -16.57
C ARG A 219 -15.06 -17.56 -15.09
N LEU A 220 -15.21 -16.35 -14.56
CA LEU A 220 -15.92 -16.15 -13.31
C LEU A 220 -17.42 -16.07 -13.60
N ALA A 221 -18.22 -16.63 -12.71
CA ALA A 221 -19.63 -16.30 -12.60
C ALA A 221 -19.76 -14.84 -12.11
N GLU A 222 -20.60 -14.08 -12.82
CA GLU A 222 -21.22 -12.78 -12.49
C GLU A 222 -20.37 -11.75 -11.71
N GLY A 223 -19.71 -10.86 -12.44
CA GLY A 223 -19.14 -9.60 -11.93
C GLY A 223 -19.09 -8.56 -13.06
N PRO A 224 -18.99 -7.25 -12.77
CA PRO A 224 -18.85 -6.25 -13.82
C PRO A 224 -17.59 -6.56 -14.65
N PRO A 225 -17.60 -6.29 -15.97
CA PRO A 225 -16.43 -6.53 -16.81
C PRO A 225 -15.21 -5.88 -16.16
N MET A 226 -14.15 -6.67 -15.93
CA MET A 226 -12.95 -6.17 -15.26
C MET A 226 -12.08 -5.29 -16.18
N HIS A 227 -12.62 -4.87 -17.32
CA HIS A 227 -11.95 -4.12 -18.38
C HIS A 227 -12.92 -3.12 -18.99
N LEU A 228 -12.37 -2.00 -19.45
CA LEU A 228 -12.99 -1.18 -20.49
C LEU A 228 -12.86 -1.95 -21.81
N GLU A 229 -13.85 -1.86 -22.69
CA GLU A 229 -13.84 -2.54 -24.00
C GLU A 229 -12.47 -2.41 -24.67
N ALA A 230 -11.89 -3.55 -25.00
CA ALA A 230 -10.63 -3.62 -25.73
C ALA A 230 -10.79 -2.88 -27.08
N PRO A 231 -9.99 -1.85 -27.40
CA PRO A 231 -9.90 -1.37 -28.78
C PRO A 231 -9.59 -2.58 -29.67
N GLY A 232 -10.44 -2.81 -30.67
CA GLY A 232 -10.52 -4.08 -31.42
C GLY A 232 -9.17 -4.69 -31.85
N GLU A 233 -9.13 -6.01 -31.92
CA GLU A 233 -7.94 -6.80 -32.24
C GLU A 233 -7.48 -6.60 -33.71
N GLY A 234 -6.17 -6.59 -33.96
CA GLY A 234 -5.57 -6.49 -35.30
C GLY A 234 -4.36 -5.54 -35.36
N PRO A 235 -3.65 -5.43 -36.50
CA PRO A 235 -2.47 -4.57 -36.65
C PRO A 235 -2.69 -3.16 -36.08
N GLY A 236 -1.71 -2.65 -35.35
CA GLY A 236 -1.83 -1.37 -34.66
C GLY A 236 -2.61 -1.41 -33.33
N SER A 237 -2.93 -2.61 -32.80
CA SER A 237 -3.67 -2.75 -31.53
C SER A 237 -2.92 -2.12 -30.38
N PHE A 238 -1.60 -2.31 -30.28
CA PHE A 238 -0.81 -1.72 -29.21
C PHE A 238 -0.90 -0.19 -29.20
N GLU A 239 -0.78 0.46 -30.34
CA GLU A 239 -0.87 1.92 -30.48
C GLU A 239 -2.28 2.41 -30.11
N ARG A 240 -3.33 1.66 -30.46
CA ARG A 240 -4.70 1.96 -30.03
C ARG A 240 -4.86 1.84 -28.51
N TYR A 241 -4.40 0.75 -27.91
CA TYR A 241 -4.38 0.58 -26.45
C TYR A 241 -3.59 1.69 -25.77
N ALA A 242 -2.44 2.05 -26.34
CA ALA A 242 -1.55 3.01 -25.73
C ALA A 242 -2.15 4.42 -25.72
N ARG A 243 -2.74 4.85 -26.85
CA ARG A 243 -3.50 6.10 -26.92
C ARG A 243 -4.68 6.10 -25.95
N GLU A 244 -5.40 4.99 -25.87
CA GLU A 244 -6.56 4.90 -24.98
C GLU A 244 -6.16 4.97 -23.49
N TRP A 245 -5.09 4.26 -23.10
CA TRP A 245 -4.55 4.34 -21.74
C TRP A 245 -4.07 5.74 -21.39
N TRP A 246 -3.36 6.40 -22.31
CA TRP A 246 -2.94 7.78 -22.09
C TRP A 246 -4.15 8.71 -21.96
N ARG A 247 -5.13 8.62 -22.87
CA ARG A 247 -6.34 9.47 -22.87
C ARG A 247 -7.12 9.35 -21.57
N ARG A 248 -7.52 8.14 -21.19
CA ARG A 248 -8.28 7.91 -19.96
C ARG A 248 -7.44 8.22 -18.71
N GLY A 249 -6.13 8.03 -18.79
CA GLY A 249 -5.20 8.37 -17.72
C GLY A 249 -5.13 9.88 -17.48
N ALA A 250 -5.05 10.67 -18.55
CA ALA A 250 -5.12 12.13 -18.48
C ALA A 250 -6.49 12.59 -17.94
N GLU A 251 -7.59 12.02 -18.42
CA GLU A 251 -8.94 12.35 -17.94
C GLU A 251 -9.13 12.08 -16.45
N LEU A 252 -8.73 10.90 -15.97
CA LEU A 252 -8.82 10.57 -14.55
C LEU A 252 -7.89 11.44 -13.70
N CYS A 253 -6.65 11.65 -14.15
CA CYS A 253 -5.70 12.49 -13.44
C CYS A 253 -6.20 13.95 -13.35
N GLN A 254 -6.82 14.47 -14.41
CA GLN A 254 -7.47 15.78 -14.43
C GLN A 254 -8.65 15.85 -13.45
N GLN A 255 -9.45 14.79 -13.30
CA GLN A 255 -10.51 14.73 -12.28
C GLN A 255 -9.92 14.76 -10.86
N VAL A 256 -8.83 14.03 -10.61
CA VAL A 256 -8.18 13.94 -9.30
C VAL A 256 -7.46 15.25 -8.92
N TYR A 257 -6.75 15.89 -9.85
CA TYR A 257 -5.95 17.08 -9.55
C TYR A 257 -6.64 18.41 -9.86
N GLY A 258 -7.73 18.40 -10.63
CA GLY A 258 -8.45 19.61 -11.02
C GLY A 258 -7.52 20.63 -11.69
N ASN A 259 -7.62 21.89 -11.30
CA ASN A 259 -6.81 22.99 -11.84
C ASN A 259 -5.28 22.82 -11.65
N GLN A 260 -4.82 21.87 -10.83
CA GLN A 260 -3.40 21.62 -10.61
C GLN A 260 -2.79 20.60 -11.59
N PHE A 261 -3.59 19.99 -12.47
CA PHE A 261 -3.16 18.93 -13.37
C PHE A 261 -1.96 19.33 -14.25
N GLU A 262 -2.05 20.43 -14.99
CA GLU A 262 -0.96 20.86 -15.88
C GLU A 262 0.31 21.20 -15.11
N ARG A 263 0.16 21.89 -13.96
CA ARG A 263 1.29 22.21 -13.09
C ARG A 263 1.97 20.96 -12.53
N LEU A 264 1.21 19.92 -12.19
CA LEU A 264 1.77 18.63 -11.76
C LEU A 264 2.60 18.02 -12.88
N ARG A 265 2.08 17.99 -14.11
CA ARG A 265 2.77 17.42 -15.27
C ARG A 265 4.07 18.15 -15.57
N GLU A 266 4.04 19.48 -15.59
CA GLU A 266 5.25 20.28 -15.78
C GLU A 266 6.30 20.00 -14.70
N ASN A 267 5.88 19.94 -13.44
CA ASN A 267 6.80 19.66 -12.34
C ASN A 267 7.43 18.26 -12.45
N LEU A 268 6.63 17.24 -12.78
CA LEU A 268 7.15 15.89 -12.98
C LEU A 268 8.08 15.82 -14.19
N GLY A 269 7.75 16.50 -15.29
CA GLY A 269 8.61 16.58 -16.47
C GLY A 269 9.95 17.27 -16.20
N ARG A 270 9.96 18.29 -15.33
CA ARG A 270 11.20 18.94 -14.85
C ARG A 270 12.05 18.01 -13.98
N ILE A 271 11.43 17.09 -13.23
CA ILE A 271 12.15 16.06 -12.45
C ILE A 271 12.72 14.99 -13.40
N HIS A 272 11.87 14.43 -14.26
CA HIS A 272 12.26 13.49 -15.31
C HIS A 272 11.18 13.42 -16.40
N PRO A 273 11.54 13.53 -17.70
CA PRO A 273 10.56 13.62 -18.79
C PRO A 273 9.60 12.43 -18.83
N GLU A 274 10.10 11.21 -18.61
CA GLU A 274 9.26 10.01 -18.67
C GLU A 274 8.30 9.86 -17.50
N LEU A 275 8.56 10.48 -16.34
CA LEU A 275 7.72 10.28 -15.15
C LEU A 275 6.32 10.85 -15.33
N SER A 276 6.19 12.00 -16.02
CA SER A 276 4.87 12.55 -16.33
C SER A 276 4.07 11.60 -17.21
N ASP A 277 4.69 11.04 -18.25
CA ASP A 277 4.00 10.16 -19.20
C ASP A 277 3.71 8.78 -18.61
N TRP A 278 4.64 8.19 -17.85
CA TRP A 278 4.43 6.92 -17.16
C TRP A 278 3.35 7.03 -16.10
N MET A 279 3.27 8.15 -15.37
CA MET A 279 2.20 8.40 -14.42
C MET A 279 0.83 8.32 -15.12
N LEU A 280 0.66 8.96 -16.28
CA LEU A 280 -0.60 8.96 -17.01
C LEU A 280 -0.87 7.62 -17.70
N PHE A 281 0.13 7.03 -18.34
CA PHE A 281 0.00 5.81 -19.11
C PHE A 281 -0.12 4.56 -18.24
N GLU A 282 0.85 4.35 -17.34
CA GLU A 282 0.90 3.19 -16.44
C GLU A 282 0.00 3.38 -15.24
N GLY A 283 0.16 4.48 -14.51
CA GLY A 283 -0.56 4.72 -13.25
C GLY A 283 -2.05 4.94 -13.49
N TYR A 284 -2.39 6.12 -14.01
CA TYR A 284 -3.79 6.53 -14.17
C TYR A 284 -4.49 5.72 -15.25
N GLY A 285 -3.84 5.54 -16.39
CA GLY A 285 -4.36 4.90 -17.58
C GLY A 285 -4.60 3.42 -17.34
N LYS A 286 -3.54 2.61 -17.41
CA LYS A 286 -3.64 1.15 -17.34
C LYS A 286 -4.30 0.63 -16.06
N VAL A 287 -4.07 1.28 -14.92
CA VAL A 287 -4.46 0.74 -13.60
C VAL A 287 -5.65 1.49 -13.00
N LEU A 288 -5.50 2.78 -12.68
CA LEU A 288 -6.50 3.49 -11.88
C LEU A 288 -7.79 3.80 -12.67
N SER A 289 -7.77 3.75 -14.00
CA SER A 289 -8.98 3.94 -14.81
C SER A 289 -9.76 2.64 -15.05
N ARG A 290 -9.33 1.50 -14.50
CA ARG A 290 -10.08 0.24 -14.66
C ARG A 290 -11.44 0.32 -13.96
N PRO A 291 -12.53 -0.18 -14.57
CA PRO A 291 -13.91 0.10 -14.13
C PRO A 291 -14.35 -0.68 -12.89
N VAL A 292 -13.51 -1.58 -12.39
CA VAL A 292 -13.82 -2.38 -11.19
C VAL A 292 -13.97 -1.50 -9.95
N LEU A 293 -13.17 -0.44 -9.81
CA LEU A 293 -13.28 0.53 -8.71
C LEU A 293 -13.58 1.91 -9.27
N THR A 294 -14.51 2.61 -8.63
CA THR A 294 -14.74 4.02 -8.93
C THR A 294 -13.53 4.86 -8.49
N PRO A 295 -13.28 6.03 -9.10
CA PRO A 295 -12.22 6.95 -8.67
C PRO A 295 -12.26 7.25 -7.16
N ARG A 296 -13.47 7.46 -6.62
CA ARG A 296 -13.71 7.70 -5.19
C ARG A 296 -13.21 6.54 -4.31
N GLU A 297 -13.45 5.31 -4.73
CA GLU A 297 -13.01 4.11 -4.01
C GLU A 297 -11.50 3.92 -4.06
N ARG A 298 -10.88 4.24 -5.19
CA ARG A 298 -9.43 4.20 -5.33
C ARG A 298 -8.76 5.14 -4.35
N GLU A 299 -9.20 6.39 -4.30
CA GLU A 299 -8.67 7.37 -3.34
C GLU A 299 -8.84 6.89 -1.90
N LEU A 300 -10.04 6.42 -1.53
CA LEU A 300 -10.33 5.91 -0.19
C LEU A 300 -9.43 4.73 0.22
N TRP A 301 -8.96 3.92 -0.74
CA TRP A 301 -8.09 2.77 -0.47
C TRP A 301 -6.60 3.11 -0.56
N ILE A 302 -6.24 4.16 -1.30
CA ILE A 302 -4.87 4.66 -1.40
C ILE A 302 -4.49 5.47 -0.16
N ILE A 303 -5.39 6.30 0.38
CA ILE A 303 -5.15 7.14 1.57
C ILE A 303 -4.53 6.37 2.76
N PRO A 304 -5.13 5.28 3.28
CA PRO A 304 -4.57 4.55 4.43
C PRO A 304 -3.25 3.84 4.07
N MET A 305 -3.07 3.45 2.81
CA MET A 305 -1.82 2.85 2.32
C MET A 305 -0.67 3.86 2.32
N LEU A 306 -0.93 5.12 1.95
CA LEU A 306 0.07 6.20 2.01
C LEU A 306 0.35 6.63 3.44
N MET A 307 -0.67 6.59 4.31
CA MET A 307 -0.53 6.88 5.73
C MET A 307 0.46 5.92 6.42
N VAL A 308 0.35 4.61 6.18
CA VAL A 308 1.26 3.62 6.79
C VAL A 308 2.69 3.71 6.23
N GLN A 309 2.84 4.16 4.98
CA GLN A 309 4.15 4.34 4.33
C GLN A 309 4.86 5.63 4.74
N ASP A 310 4.19 6.52 5.48
CA ASP A 310 4.71 7.82 5.93
C ASP A 310 5.23 8.71 4.79
N VAL A 311 4.43 8.83 3.72
CA VAL A 311 4.70 9.68 2.55
C VAL A 311 3.75 10.90 2.56
N PRO A 312 4.03 11.95 3.36
CA PRO A 312 3.05 12.97 3.71
C PRO A 312 2.56 13.82 2.54
N GLU A 313 3.43 14.14 1.57
CA GLU A 313 3.05 14.94 0.39
C GLU A 313 2.08 14.16 -0.52
N GLN A 314 2.36 12.88 -0.74
CA GLN A 314 1.49 11.99 -1.49
C GLN A 314 0.17 11.78 -0.74
N PHE A 315 0.23 11.51 0.56
CA PHE A 315 -0.96 11.40 1.42
C PHE A 315 -1.84 12.65 1.30
N TYR A 316 -1.27 13.85 1.45
CA TYR A 316 -2.01 15.11 1.31
C TYR A 316 -2.61 15.27 -0.10
N SER A 317 -1.85 14.94 -1.15
CA SER A 317 -2.34 15.04 -2.53
C SER A 317 -3.54 14.13 -2.80
N HIS A 318 -3.58 12.93 -2.21
CA HIS A 318 -4.70 11.99 -2.31
C HIS A 318 -5.88 12.38 -1.42
N LEU A 319 -5.66 13.02 -0.26
CA LEU A 319 -6.75 13.65 0.49
C LEU A 319 -7.45 14.73 -0.34
N ARG A 320 -6.67 15.58 -1.01
CA ARG A 320 -7.19 16.59 -1.94
C ARG A 320 -7.88 15.95 -3.14
N GLY A 321 -7.32 14.88 -3.70
CA GLY A 321 -7.92 14.09 -4.77
C GLY A 321 -9.30 13.56 -4.40
N ALA A 322 -9.43 12.96 -3.22
CA ALA A 322 -10.71 12.51 -2.69
C ALA A 322 -11.72 13.67 -2.57
N ARG A 323 -11.29 14.87 -2.13
CA ARG A 323 -12.15 16.06 -2.08
C ARG A 323 -12.58 16.55 -3.46
N ASN A 324 -11.68 16.60 -4.44
CA ASN A 324 -11.98 16.98 -5.82
C ASN A 324 -13.00 16.02 -6.46
N LEU A 325 -12.94 14.74 -6.07
CA LEU A 325 -13.94 13.72 -6.45
C LEU A 325 -15.21 13.76 -5.59
N GLU A 326 -15.36 14.76 -4.71
CA GLU A 326 -16.49 14.97 -3.81
C GLU A 326 -16.75 13.79 -2.85
N VAL A 327 -15.69 13.10 -2.43
CA VAL A 327 -15.80 12.09 -1.38
C VAL A 327 -16.23 12.78 -0.08
N PRO A 328 -17.29 12.29 0.60
CA PRO A 328 -17.74 12.89 1.85
C PRO A 328 -16.63 12.87 2.91
N ALA A 329 -16.51 13.96 3.67
CA ALA A 329 -15.49 14.12 4.72
C ALA A 329 -15.47 12.93 5.69
N SER A 330 -16.65 12.43 6.07
CA SER A 330 -16.81 11.27 6.96
C SER A 330 -16.20 9.99 6.40
N ARG A 331 -16.16 9.81 5.07
CA ARG A 331 -15.54 8.64 4.44
C ARG A 331 -14.01 8.73 4.46
N ILE A 332 -13.47 9.91 4.17
CA ILE A 332 -12.03 10.19 4.29
C ILE A 332 -11.57 9.96 5.73
N GLN A 333 -12.32 10.53 6.67
CA GLN A 333 -12.11 10.36 8.11
C GLN A 333 -12.15 8.89 8.54
N GLY A 334 -13.13 8.12 8.06
CA GLY A 334 -13.23 6.69 8.35
C GLY A 334 -12.04 5.87 7.83
N VAL A 335 -11.48 6.18 6.67
CA VAL A 335 -10.30 5.44 6.16
C VAL A 335 -9.00 5.87 6.86
N VAL A 336 -8.88 7.15 7.25
CA VAL A 336 -7.78 7.62 8.12
C VAL A 336 -7.83 6.96 9.50
N TRP A 337 -9.03 6.79 10.07
CA TRP A 337 -9.24 6.01 11.29
C TRP A 337 -8.70 4.58 11.14
N LEU A 338 -9.11 3.87 10.09
CA LEU A 338 -8.67 2.50 9.85
C LEU A 338 -7.16 2.40 9.60
N GLY A 339 -6.58 3.35 8.85
CA GLY A 339 -5.14 3.43 8.65
C GLY A 339 -4.38 3.62 9.97
N SER A 340 -4.93 4.40 10.90
CA SER A 340 -4.31 4.63 12.22
C SER A 340 -4.26 3.39 13.11
N MET A 341 -5.14 2.40 12.90
CA MET A 341 -5.05 1.12 13.62
C MET A 341 -3.73 0.40 13.31
N ILE A 342 -3.22 0.59 12.10
CA ILE A 342 -1.98 -0.03 11.62
C ILE A 342 -0.80 0.89 11.93
N ALA A 343 -0.88 2.17 11.55
CA ALA A 343 0.21 3.14 11.65
C ALA A 343 0.43 3.72 13.07
N GLY A 344 -0.57 3.63 13.93
CA GLY A 344 -0.52 4.09 15.31
C GLY A 344 -0.85 5.58 15.51
N PRO A 345 -0.82 6.05 16.77
CA PRO A 345 -1.34 7.36 17.15
C PRO A 345 -0.51 8.53 16.60
N THR A 346 0.81 8.38 16.41
CA THR A 346 1.65 9.44 15.84
C THR A 346 1.28 9.70 14.38
N ALA A 347 1.04 8.65 13.59
CA ALA A 347 0.59 8.80 12.21
C ALA A 347 -0.82 9.42 12.14
N LEU A 348 -1.71 9.07 13.08
CA LEU A 348 -3.02 9.74 13.17
C LEU A 348 -2.86 11.24 13.42
N SER A 349 -2.00 11.64 14.36
CA SER A 349 -1.74 13.06 14.63
C SER A 349 -1.33 13.80 13.36
N ARG A 350 -0.35 13.26 12.61
CA ARG A 350 0.08 13.85 11.34
C ARG A 350 -1.05 13.90 10.30
N ALA A 351 -1.87 12.85 10.22
CA ALA A 351 -3.00 12.80 9.29
C ALA A 351 -4.07 13.85 9.64
N LEU A 352 -4.33 14.08 10.93
CA LEU A 352 -5.24 15.12 11.40
C LEU A 352 -4.69 16.52 11.06
N ASP A 353 -3.40 16.77 11.27
CA ASP A 353 -2.78 18.04 10.87
C ASP A 353 -2.93 18.30 9.35
N ARG A 354 -2.80 17.26 8.52
CA ARG A 354 -3.00 17.36 7.07
C ARG A 354 -4.47 17.61 6.69
N LEU A 355 -5.42 17.04 7.42
CA LEU A 355 -6.86 17.27 7.21
C LEU A 355 -7.25 18.69 7.60
N GLU A 356 -6.76 19.19 8.74
CA GLU A 356 -6.95 20.57 9.17
C GLU A 356 -6.35 21.57 8.16
N GLU A 357 -5.15 21.26 7.63
CA GLU A 357 -4.56 22.07 6.57
C GLU A 357 -5.45 22.12 5.31
N LEU A 358 -6.02 20.98 4.91
CA LEU A 358 -6.90 20.89 3.75
C LEU A 358 -8.17 21.73 3.95
N GLU A 359 -8.81 21.63 5.12
CA GLU A 359 -10.00 22.39 5.46
C GLU A 359 -9.73 23.89 5.50
N ARG A 360 -8.62 24.33 6.13
CA ARG A 360 -8.21 25.74 6.15
C ARG A 360 -8.03 26.31 4.74
N ARG A 361 -7.38 25.57 3.84
CA ARG A 361 -7.18 26.03 2.45
C ARG A 361 -8.49 26.10 1.66
N ASP A 362 -9.45 25.21 1.93
CA ASP A 362 -10.76 25.24 1.30
C ASP A 362 -11.60 26.44 1.77
N GLU A 363 -11.48 26.83 3.04
CA GLU A 363 -12.09 28.04 3.57
C GLU A 363 -11.50 29.30 2.96
N GLU A 364 -10.17 29.36 2.85
CA GLU A 364 -9.46 30.48 2.20
C GLU A 364 -9.91 30.64 0.74
N ARG A 365 -9.95 29.54 -0.02
CA ARG A 365 -10.43 29.57 -1.41
C ARG A 365 -11.88 30.02 -1.52
N ARG A 366 -12.77 29.56 -0.64
CA ARG A 366 -14.19 29.98 -0.60
C ARG A 366 -14.35 31.46 -0.26
N ARG A 367 -13.47 32.02 0.57
CA ARG A 367 -13.45 33.47 0.86
C ARG A 367 -12.94 34.28 -0.32
N GLU A 368 -11.95 33.78 -1.04
CA GLU A 368 -11.36 34.44 -2.21
C GLU A 368 -12.29 34.41 -3.43
N PHE A 369 -13.07 33.34 -3.61
CA PHE A 369 -14.02 33.18 -4.72
C PHE A 369 -15.43 32.77 -4.21
N PRO A 370 -16.22 33.72 -3.67
CA PRO A 370 -17.50 33.41 -3.02
C PRO A 370 -18.65 33.01 -3.97
N PHE A 371 -18.46 33.11 -5.29
CA PHE A 371 -19.50 32.84 -6.32
C PHE A 371 -19.07 31.80 -7.37
N GLY A 372 -18.15 30.89 -7.02
CA GLY A 372 -17.66 29.82 -7.91
C GLY A 372 -18.67 28.71 -8.17
#